data_AF-A0AA51UJI3-F1
#
_entry.id   AF-A0AA51UJI3-F1
#
_cell.length_a   1.000
_cell.length_b   1.000
_cell.length_c   1.000
_cell.angle_alpha   90.00
_cell.angle_beta   90.00
_cell.angle_gamma   90.00
#
_symmetry.space_group_name_H-M   'P 1'
#
loop_
_entity.id
_entity.type
_entity.pdbx_description
1 polymer ?
#
loop_
_entity_poly.entity_id
_entity_poly.type
_entity_poly.pdbx_seq_one_letter_code
_entity_poly.pdbx_strand_id
1 'polypeptide(L)' 'MGRQARYDNKKQMCISFTPTTYDRIDEERGVIPRSAFVSNIVEQYFAGKQVDN' A
#
# COMPACT_ATOMS: atom_id res chain seq x y z
N MET A 1 25.23 -2.35 -19.35
CA MET A 1 24.01 -3.07 -18.91
C MET A 1 23.39 -2.38 -17.69
N GLY A 2 22.81 -1.18 -17.82
CA GLY A 2 22.58 -0.28 -16.67
C GLY A 2 21.16 0.26 -16.47
N ARG A 3 20.11 -0.41 -16.97
CA ARG A 3 18.71 0.11 -16.90
C ARG A 3 17.71 -0.77 -16.13
N GLN A 4 18.14 -1.84 -15.47
CA GLN A 4 17.22 -2.72 -14.74
C GLN A 4 16.90 -2.23 -13.32
N ALA A 5 17.79 -1.48 -12.66
CA ALA A 5 17.72 -1.21 -11.22
C ALA A 5 16.66 -0.18 -10.76
N ARG A 6 15.90 0.45 -11.68
CA ARG A 6 14.89 1.46 -11.32
C ARG A 6 13.48 0.89 -11.09
N TYR A 7 13.22 -0.36 -11.50
CA TYR A 7 11.88 -0.96 -11.40
C TYR A 7 11.71 -1.93 -10.22
N ASP A 8 12.78 -2.23 -9.47
CA ASP A 8 12.82 -3.30 -8.46
C ASP A 8 12.89 -2.82 -6.99
N ASN A 9 12.53 -1.56 -6.71
CA ASN A 9 12.53 -1.05 -5.33
C ASN A 9 11.22 -1.30 -4.59
N LYS A 10 10.52 -2.40 -4.92
CA LYS A 10 9.34 -2.83 -4.17
C LYS A 10 9.79 -3.66 -2.96
N LYS A 11 9.87 -3.02 -1.79
CA LYS A 11 10.11 -3.75 -0.53
C LYS A 11 8.87 -4.56 -0.19
N GLN A 12 9.04 -5.88 -0.08
CA GLN A 12 7.98 -6.75 0.43
C GLN A 12 7.83 -6.53 1.93
N MET A 13 6.58 -6.37 2.38
CA MET A 13 6.23 -6.22 3.79
C MET A 13 5.04 -7.11 4.09
N CYS A 14 5.10 -7.82 5.22
CA CYS A 14 3.96 -8.57 5.76
C CYS A 14 3.28 -7.71 6.83
N ILE A 15 1.96 -7.54 6.70
CA ILE A 15 1.15 -6.78 7.64
C ILE A 15 -0.05 -7.63 8.01
N SER A 16 -0.29 -7.76 9.31
CA SER A 16 -1.41 -8.50 9.87
C SER A 16 -2.47 -7.53 10.36
N PHE A 17 -3.72 -7.75 9.96
CA PHE A 17 -4.88 -7.01 10.44
C PHE A 17 -5.82 -7.91 11.25
N THR A 18 -6.79 -7.30 11.95
CA THR A 18 -7.89 -8.06 12.53
C THR A 18 -8.79 -8.64 11.43
N PRO A 19 -9.49 -9.77 11.67
CA PRO A 19 -10.39 -10.36 10.68
C PRO A 19 -11.42 -9.36 10.13
N THR A 20 -12.04 -8.58 11.02
CA THR A 20 -13.00 -7.52 10.66
C THR A 20 -12.43 -6.44 9.74
N THR A 21 -11.12 -6.17 9.83
CA THR A 21 -10.45 -5.20 8.97
C THR A 21 -10.19 -5.78 7.59
N TYR A 22 -9.88 -7.08 7.49
CA TYR A 22 -9.76 -7.75 6.20
C TYR A 22 -11.08 -7.75 5.43
N ASP A 23 -12.21 -8.00 6.12
CA ASP A 23 -13.54 -7.96 5.50
C ASP A 23 -13.84 -6.58 4.91
N ARG A 24 -13.61 -5.51 5.69
CA ARG A 24 -13.76 -4.13 5.22
C ARG A 24 -12.85 -3.79 4.04
N ILE A 25 -11.58 -4.24 4.09
CA ILE A 25 -10.64 -4.05 2.98
C ILE A 25 -11.15 -4.76 1.72
N ASP A 26 -11.72 -5.96 1.84
CA ASP A 26 -12.27 -6.69 0.71
C ASP A 26 -13.53 -6.04 0.13
N GLU A 27 -14.40 -5.49 0.99
CA GLU A 27 -15.57 -4.72 0.59
C GLU A 27 -15.18 -3.43 -0.16
N GLU A 28 -14.22 -2.65 0.37
CA GLU A 28 -13.83 -1.35 -0.18
C GLU A 28 -12.94 -1.46 -1.42
N ARG A 29 -12.02 -2.43 -1.48
CA ARG A 29 -11.07 -2.56 -2.60
C ARG A 29 -11.72 -3.04 -3.90
N GLY A 30 -12.87 -3.71 -3.81
CA GLY A 30 -13.50 -4.43 -4.91
C GLY A 30 -12.54 -5.40 -5.61
N VAL A 31 -12.18 -5.11 -6.86
CA VAL A 31 -11.33 -5.98 -7.69
C VAL A 31 -9.82 -5.72 -7.52
N ILE A 32 -9.42 -4.67 -6.80
CA ILE A 32 -8.01 -4.29 -6.65
C ILE A 32 -7.31 -5.26 -5.68
N PRO A 33 -6.05 -5.67 -5.93
CA PRO A 33 -5.30 -6.49 -4.97
C PRO A 33 -5.19 -5.81 -3.59
N ARG A 34 -5.36 -6.58 -2.51
CA ARG A 34 -5.28 -6.07 -1.12
C ARG A 34 -4.01 -5.26 -0.87
N SER A 35 -2.86 -5.73 -1.37
CA SER A 35 -1.57 -5.03 -1.22
C SER A 35 -1.55 -3.67 -1.91
N ALA A 36 -2.11 -3.55 -3.12
CA ALA A 36 -2.17 -2.29 -3.85
C ALA A 36 -3.10 -1.28 -3.17
N PHE A 37 -4.25 -1.75 -2.66
CA PHE A 37 -5.18 -0.91 -1.90
C PHE A 37 -4.54 -0.37 -0.62
N VAL A 38 -3.91 -1.25 0.18
CA VAL A 38 -3.23 -0.86 1.41
C VAL A 38 -2.04 0.08 1.13
N SER A 39 -1.26 -0.18 0.08
CA SER A 39 -0.18 0.73 -0.33
C SER A 39 -0.68 2.14 -0.65
N ASN A 40 -1.78 2.28 -1.40
CA ASN A 40 -2.36 3.58 -1.72
C ASN A 40 -2.83 4.33 -0.47
N ILE A 41 -3.50 3.65 0.48
CA ILE A 41 -3.92 4.26 1.75
C ILE A 41 -2.71 4.76 2.54
N VAL A 42 -1.65 3.95 2.62
CA VAL A 42 -0.43 4.31 3.33
C VAL A 42 0.25 5.52 2.68
N GLU A 43 0.34 5.54 1.35
CA GLU A 43 0.88 6.68 0.58
C GLU A 43 0.07 7.96 0.83
N GLN A 44 -1.26 7.89 0.79
CA GLN A 44 -2.14 9.04 1.08
C GLN A 44 -1.99 9.53 2.52
N TYR A 45 -1.89 8.62 3.48
CA TYR A 45 -1.67 8.97 4.88
C TYR A 45 -0.34 9.71 5.09
N PHE A 46 0.74 9.26 4.46
CA PHE A 46 2.03 9.95 4.53
C PHE A 46 2.04 11.27 3.75
N ALA A 47 1.38 11.34 2.60
CA ALA A 47 1.25 12.58 1.82
C ALA A 47 0.46 13.64 2.60
N GLY A 48 -0.64 13.27 3.26
CA GLY A 48 -1.41 14.17 4.11
C GLY A 48 -0.71 14.58 5.41
N LYS A 49 0.35 13.88 5.82
CA LYS A 49 1.19 14.22 6.98
C LYS A 49 2.43 15.04 6.63
N GLN A 50 2.74 15.25 5.35
CA GLN A 50 3.69 16.29 4.94
C GLN A 50 3.00 17.66 5.00
N VAL A 51 2.62 18.07 6.21
CA VAL A 51 2.26 19.46 6.50
C VAL A 51 3.59 20.16 6.83
N ASP A 52 3.97 21.09 5.94
CA ASP A 52 5.04 22.10 6.03
C ASP A 52 6.25 21.79 6.94
N ASN A 53 7.40 21.55 6.31
CA ASN A 53 8.71 21.81 6.90
C ASN A 53 9.36 22.95 6.11
#